data_AF-A0A9P7XIN6-F1
#
_entry.id   AF-A0A9P7XIN6-F1
#
_cell.length_a   1.000
_cell.length_b   1.000
_cell.length_c   1.000
_cell.angle_alpha   90.00
_cell.angle_beta   90.00
_cell.angle_gamma   90.00
#
_symmetry.space_group_name_H-M   'P 1'
#
loop_
_entity.id
_entity.type
_entity.pdbx_description
1 polymer ?
#
loop_
_entity_poly.entity_id
_entity_poly.type
_entity_poly.pdbx_seq_one_letter_code
_entity_poly.pdbx_strand_id
1 'polypeptide(L)'
;MLAAFATISFAEPSSSTSGTSGCSDLASRHGVNITYTEVAKCFDSIPFNKEAARATLESVTTLFNDYYISRDAAMAPFLAKPLQTDPVDIVAKFKRIGRTRYTSDRKFHTDVYEAIESLHDGHAMYFRTSQNAAVMS
;
A
#
# COMPACT_ATOMS: atom_id res chain seq x y z
N MET A 1 -44.69 8.35 -24.04
CA MET A 1 -43.65 9.38 -23.82
C MET A 1 -42.50 8.73 -23.07
N LEU A 2 -41.37 8.46 -23.74
CA LEU A 2 -40.15 7.99 -23.07
C LEU A 2 -39.39 9.21 -22.55
N ALA A 3 -39.14 9.27 -21.24
CA ALA A 3 -38.23 10.24 -20.64
C ALA A 3 -36.83 9.63 -20.57
N ALA A 4 -35.88 10.23 -21.28
CA ALA A 4 -34.46 9.88 -21.19
C ALA A 4 -33.83 10.63 -20.00
N PHE A 5 -33.28 9.90 -19.03
CA PHE A 5 -32.47 10.47 -17.95
C PHE A 5 -31.03 10.60 -18.42
N ALA A 6 -30.58 11.83 -18.67
CA ALA A 6 -29.18 12.13 -18.93
C ALA A 6 -28.41 12.16 -17.59
N THR A 7 -27.52 11.20 -17.39
CA THR A 7 -26.58 11.21 -16.26
C THR A 7 -25.47 12.20 -16.55
N ILE A 8 -25.45 13.33 -15.83
CA ILE A 8 -24.37 14.30 -15.88
C ILE A 8 -23.22 13.73 -15.06
N SER A 9 -22.16 13.28 -15.74
CA SER A 9 -20.91 12.89 -15.09
C SER A 9 -20.13 14.16 -14.76
N PHE A 10 -20.08 14.52 -13.48
CA PHE A 10 -19.19 15.56 -13.00
C PHE A 10 -17.79 14.97 -12.89
N ALA A 11 -16.92 15.28 -13.85
CA ALA A 11 -15.49 15.08 -13.68
C ALA A 11 -15.04 16.02 -12.55
N GLU A 12 -14.62 15.44 -11.43
CA GLU A 12 -14.05 16.17 -10.31
C GLU A 12 -12.79 16.90 -10.78
N PRO A 13 -12.65 18.22 -10.56
CA PRO A 13 -11.43 18.93 -10.90
C PRO A 13 -10.30 18.31 -10.09
N SER A 14 -9.36 17.66 -10.77
CA SER A 14 -8.11 17.23 -10.18
C SER A 14 -7.36 18.48 -9.72
N SER A 15 -7.51 18.81 -8.44
CA SER A 15 -6.74 19.87 -7.80
C SER A 15 -5.26 19.55 -7.97
N SER A 16 -4.61 20.25 -8.89
CA SER A 16 -3.18 20.25 -9.11
C SER A 16 -2.50 20.85 -7.88
N THR A 17 -2.37 20.04 -6.84
CA THR A 17 -1.55 20.38 -5.68
C THR A 17 -0.10 20.38 -6.15
N SER A 18 0.56 21.54 -6.05
CA SER A 18 1.98 21.73 -6.37
C SER A 18 2.90 20.85 -5.51
N GLY A 19 3.00 19.57 -5.86
CA GLY A 19 3.91 18.58 -5.28
C GLY A 19 4.62 17.73 -6.36
N THR A 20 4.61 18.18 -7.61
CA THR A 20 4.82 17.36 -8.81
C THR A 20 6.24 17.44 -9.39
N SER A 21 7.30 17.36 -8.57
CA SER A 21 8.67 17.29 -9.13
C SER A 21 9.11 15.86 -9.38
N GLY A 22 9.03 14.97 -8.38
CA GLY A 22 9.62 13.62 -8.47
C GLY A 22 9.11 12.77 -9.64
N CYS A 23 7.79 12.69 -9.84
CA CYS A 23 7.23 11.89 -10.94
C CYS A 23 7.33 12.57 -12.31
N SER A 24 7.25 13.90 -12.38
CA SER A 24 7.46 14.62 -13.64
C SER A 24 8.92 14.52 -14.10
N ASP A 25 9.87 14.57 -13.18
CA ASP A 25 11.29 14.34 -13.45
C ASP A 25 11.53 12.92 -13.98
N LEU A 26 10.89 11.91 -13.37
CA LEU A 26 10.95 10.54 -13.86
C LEU A 26 10.35 10.40 -15.27
N ALA A 27 9.18 11.00 -15.52
CA ALA A 27 8.51 10.93 -16.82
C ALA A 27 9.35 11.56 -17.94
N SER A 28 10.08 12.63 -17.64
CA SER A 28 10.97 13.31 -18.60
C SER A 28 12.13 12.45 -19.11
N ARG A 29 12.40 11.29 -18.47
CA ARG A 29 13.47 10.37 -18.87
C ARG A 29 13.04 9.38 -19.95
N HIS A 30 11.75 9.33 -20.31
CA HIS A 30 11.22 8.51 -21.39
C HIS A 30 11.67 7.03 -21.34
N GLY A 31 11.73 6.43 -20.15
CA GLY A 31 12.10 5.03 -20.00
C GLY A 31 13.61 4.73 -20.04
N VAL A 32 14.47 5.73 -20.24
CA VAL A 32 15.91 5.53 -20.41
C VAL A 32 16.66 5.77 -19.10
N ASN A 33 17.57 4.84 -18.75
CA ASN A 33 18.44 4.93 -17.57
C ASN A 33 17.67 5.17 -16.25
N ILE A 34 16.51 4.55 -16.09
CA ILE A 34 15.71 4.64 -14.87
C ILE A 34 16.36 3.82 -13.76
N THR A 35 16.61 4.46 -12.63
CA THR A 35 17.13 3.82 -11.41
C THR A 35 16.03 3.65 -10.37
N TYR A 36 16.23 2.70 -9.44
CA TYR A 36 15.35 2.55 -8.27
C TYR A 36 15.16 3.86 -7.50
N THR A 37 16.24 4.63 -7.33
CA THR A 37 16.21 5.90 -6.60
C THR A 37 15.30 6.93 -7.24
N GLU A 38 15.23 6.99 -8.57
CA GLU A 38 14.35 7.92 -9.29
C GLU A 38 12.89 7.51 -9.17
N VAL A 39 12.61 6.21 -9.26
CA VAL A 39 11.27 5.65 -9.01
C VAL A 39 10.83 5.91 -7.57
N ALA A 40 11.71 5.68 -6.60
CA ALA A 40 11.46 5.95 -5.19
C ALA A 40 11.17 7.45 -4.94
N LYS A 41 11.94 8.35 -5.56
CA LYS A 41 11.69 9.81 -5.48
C LYS A 41 10.33 10.20 -6.06
N CYS A 42 9.92 9.61 -7.18
CA CYS A 42 8.57 9.80 -7.70
C CYS A 42 7.52 9.40 -6.67
N PHE A 43 7.57 8.18 -6.14
CA PHE A 43 6.59 7.74 -5.15
C PHE A 43 6.64 8.51 -3.83
N ASP A 44 7.81 9.01 -3.42
CA ASP A 44 7.94 9.86 -2.24
C ASP A 44 7.37 11.28 -2.45
N SER A 45 7.22 11.73 -3.69
CA SER A 45 6.56 13.00 -4.02
C SER A 45 5.04 12.95 -3.89
N ILE A 46 4.45 11.75 -3.83
CA ILE A 46 3.02 11.57 -3.60
C ILE A 46 2.72 11.87 -2.12
N PRO A 47 1.89 12.90 -1.82
CA PRO A 47 1.58 13.27 -0.46
C PRO A 47 0.79 12.17 0.25
N PHE A 48 0.94 12.07 1.56
CA PHE A 48 0.20 11.10 2.37
C PHE A 48 -1.30 11.43 2.42
N ASN A 49 -2.14 10.49 1.97
CA ASN A 49 -3.60 10.58 2.06
C ASN A 49 -4.10 9.84 3.31
N LYS A 50 -4.50 10.60 4.33
CA LYS A 50 -4.91 10.06 5.63
C LYS A 50 -6.19 9.24 5.54
N GLU A 51 -7.15 9.69 4.75
CA GLU A 51 -8.45 9.06 4.60
C GLU A 51 -8.31 7.70 3.91
N ALA A 52 -7.54 7.64 2.82
CA ALA A 52 -7.23 6.40 2.11
C ALA A 52 -6.41 5.45 2.98
N ALA A 53 -5.42 5.95 3.71
CA ALA A 53 -4.62 5.15 4.63
C ALA A 53 -5.46 4.55 5.76
N ARG A 54 -6.38 5.33 6.33
CA ARG A 54 -7.32 4.86 7.37
C ARG A 54 -8.22 3.75 6.83
N ALA A 55 -8.84 3.95 5.67
CA ALA A 55 -9.72 2.96 5.05
C ALA A 55 -8.95 1.67 4.69
N THR A 56 -7.74 1.82 4.16
CA THR A 56 -6.84 0.69 3.87
C THR A 56 -6.52 -0.09 5.14
N LEU A 57 -6.11 0.61 6.20
CA LEU A 57 -5.72 -0.02 7.46
C LEU A 57 -6.89 -0.73 8.12
N GLU A 58 -8.09 -0.14 8.08
CA GLU A 58 -9.34 -0.75 8.53
C GLU A 58 -9.59 -2.06 7.77
N SER A 59 -9.50 -2.02 6.45
CA SER A 59 -9.74 -3.18 5.58
C SER A 59 -8.76 -4.33 5.82
N VAL A 60 -7.46 -4.03 5.86
CA VAL A 60 -6.44 -5.07 6.13
C VAL A 60 -6.50 -5.56 7.57
N THR A 61 -6.84 -4.70 8.54
CA THR A 61 -7.01 -5.13 9.93
C THR A 61 -8.17 -6.11 10.04
N THR A 62 -9.33 -5.79 9.45
CA THR A 62 -10.48 -6.70 9.41
C THR A 62 -10.13 -8.02 8.71
N LEU A 63 -9.49 -7.97 7.54
CA LEU A 63 -9.08 -9.18 6.81
C LEU A 63 -8.21 -10.11 7.67
N PHE A 64 -7.15 -9.56 8.27
CA PHE A 64 -6.19 -10.37 9.04
C PHE A 64 -6.67 -10.72 10.45
N ASN A 65 -7.60 -9.94 11.01
CA ASN A 65 -8.18 -10.26 12.31
C ASN A 65 -9.27 -11.32 12.17
N ASP A 66 -10.15 -11.22 11.16
CA ASP A 66 -11.39 -12.00 11.12
C ASP A 66 -11.34 -13.18 10.14
N TYR A 67 -10.51 -13.10 9.09
CA TYR A 67 -10.54 -14.06 7.98
C TYR A 67 -9.21 -14.76 7.70
N TYR A 68 -8.09 -14.26 8.24
CA TYR A 68 -6.79 -14.90 8.04
C TYR A 68 -6.65 -16.13 8.93
N ILE A 69 -6.87 -17.30 8.33
CA ILE A 69 -6.93 -18.60 9.02
C ILE A 69 -5.63 -18.95 9.76
N SER A 70 -4.49 -18.50 9.24
CA SER A 70 -3.17 -18.81 9.79
C SER A 70 -2.74 -17.85 10.89
N ARG A 71 -3.59 -16.91 11.33
CA ARG A 71 -3.24 -15.89 12.33
C ARG A 71 -2.72 -16.51 13.64
N ASP A 72 -3.41 -17.51 14.16
CA ASP A 72 -3.03 -18.15 15.42
C ASP A 72 -1.73 -18.98 15.25
N ALA A 73 -1.54 -19.59 14.07
CA ALA A 73 -0.31 -20.29 13.73
C ALA A 73 0.89 -19.33 13.58
N ALA A 74 0.67 -18.13 13.05
CA ALA A 74 1.69 -17.09 12.96
C ALA A 74 2.17 -16.60 14.33
N MET A 75 1.35 -16.75 15.38
CA MET A 75 1.72 -16.42 16.76
C MET A 75 2.33 -17.59 17.55
N ALA A 76 2.47 -18.77 16.94
CA ALA A 76 2.96 -19.95 17.63
C ALA A 76 4.47 -19.82 17.96
N PRO A 77 4.87 -19.99 19.23
CA PRO A 77 6.25 -19.72 19.67
C PRO A 77 7.31 -20.72 19.16
N PHE A 78 6.91 -21.88 18.63
CA PHE A 78 7.83 -22.96 18.31
C PHE A 78 7.41 -23.74 17.07
N LEU A 79 7.66 -23.18 15.88
CA LEU A 79 7.68 -23.98 14.66
C LEU A 79 8.96 -24.82 14.64
N ALA A 80 8.82 -26.12 14.36
CA ALA A 80 9.95 -27.03 14.24
C ALA A 80 10.80 -26.65 13.00
N LYS A 81 12.10 -26.89 13.06
CA LYS A 81 12.99 -26.72 11.90
C LYS A 81 12.48 -27.57 10.72
N PRO A 82 12.55 -27.07 9.47
CA PRO A 82 13.20 -25.83 9.02
C PRO A 82 12.32 -24.57 9.05
N LEU A 83 11.09 -24.64 9.58
CA LEU A 83 10.10 -23.56 9.50
C LEU A 83 10.12 -22.62 10.70
N GLN A 84 11.25 -22.54 11.42
CA GLN A 84 11.35 -21.75 12.64
C GLN A 84 11.35 -20.25 12.31
N THR A 85 10.26 -19.56 12.64
CA THR A 85 10.10 -18.11 12.51
C THR A 85 9.67 -17.51 13.83
N ASP A 86 9.94 -16.23 14.03
CA ASP A 86 9.46 -15.50 15.21
C ASP A 86 7.94 -15.37 15.17
N PRO A 87 7.24 -15.38 16.33
CA PRO A 87 5.81 -15.08 16.39
C PRO A 87 5.47 -13.70 15.85
N VAL A 88 4.44 -13.64 15.02
CA VAL A 88 3.97 -12.41 14.37
C VAL A 88 2.54 -12.10 14.79
N ASP A 89 2.41 -11.06 15.61
CA ASP A 89 1.11 -10.43 15.87
C ASP A 89 0.84 -9.36 14.78
N ILE A 90 0.21 -9.78 13.69
CA ILE A 90 -0.11 -8.90 12.56
C ILE A 90 -1.08 -7.79 12.94
N VAL A 91 -2.01 -8.03 13.87
CA VAL A 91 -2.99 -7.04 14.33
C VAL A 91 -2.29 -5.96 15.16
N ALA A 92 -1.34 -6.33 16.02
CA ALA A 92 -0.50 -5.37 16.73
C ALA A 92 0.37 -4.55 15.78
N LYS A 93 0.90 -5.16 14.71
CA LYS A 93 1.65 -4.44 13.67
C LYS A 93 0.78 -3.39 12.97
N PHE A 94 -0.45 -3.72 12.58
CA PHE A 94 -1.38 -2.74 11.99
C PHE A 94 -1.78 -1.64 12.98
N LYS A 95 -2.02 -1.97 14.26
CA LYS A 95 -2.27 -0.95 15.30
C LYS A 95 -1.10 0.01 15.46
N ARG A 96 0.15 -0.47 15.35
CA ARG A 96 1.34 0.40 15.37
C ARG A 96 1.36 1.31 14.14
N ILE A 97 1.14 0.76 12.95
CA ILE A 97 1.07 1.51 11.68
C ILE A 97 0.03 2.64 11.77
N GLY A 98 -1.15 2.38 12.31
CA GLY A 98 -2.20 3.40 12.49
C GLY A 98 -1.84 4.55 13.42
N ARG A 99 -0.76 4.44 14.21
CA ARG A 99 -0.24 5.49 15.10
C ARG A 99 1.01 6.18 14.53
N THR A 100 1.59 5.64 13.47
CA THR A 100 2.76 6.21 12.81
C THR A 100 2.37 7.43 11.98
N ARG A 101 3.19 8.48 12.03
CA ARG A 101 3.02 9.67 11.19
C ARG A 101 3.79 9.47 9.89
N TYR A 102 3.07 9.46 8.77
CA TYR A 102 3.67 9.31 7.45
C TYR A 102 3.74 10.64 6.71
N THR A 103 4.81 10.80 5.92
CA THR A 103 5.03 11.97 5.05
C THR A 103 4.65 11.69 3.59
N SER A 104 4.63 10.42 3.18
CA SER A 104 4.26 9.97 1.84
C SER A 104 3.48 8.67 1.91
N ASP A 105 2.59 8.45 0.93
CA ASP A 105 1.82 7.20 0.80
C ASP A 105 2.75 5.99 0.62
N ARG A 106 3.88 6.16 -0.08
CA ARG A 106 4.88 5.10 -0.23
C ARG A 106 5.30 4.52 1.11
N LYS A 107 5.65 5.37 2.08
CA LYS A 107 6.13 4.90 3.39
C LYS A 107 5.04 4.13 4.14
N PHE A 108 3.80 4.62 4.11
CA PHE A 108 2.66 3.92 4.71
C PHE A 108 2.47 2.53 4.08
N HIS A 109 2.42 2.45 2.75
CA HIS A 109 2.21 1.19 2.05
C HIS A 109 3.42 0.24 2.11
N THR A 110 4.64 0.76 2.32
CA THR A 110 5.82 -0.06 2.63
C THR A 110 5.67 -0.72 3.99
N ASP A 111 5.28 0.01 5.04
CA ASP A 111 5.10 -0.59 6.36
C ASP A 111 3.99 -1.65 6.37
N VAL A 112 2.90 -1.44 5.63
CA VAL A 112 1.83 -2.44 5.47
C VAL A 112 2.35 -3.69 4.76
N TYR A 113 3.11 -3.51 3.68
CA TYR A 113 3.75 -4.61 2.95
C TYR A 113 4.70 -5.41 3.86
N GLU A 114 5.60 -4.74 4.56
CA GLU A 114 6.58 -5.38 5.47
C GLU A 114 5.89 -6.07 6.65
N ALA A 115 4.78 -5.53 7.14
CA ALA A 115 3.98 -6.20 8.17
C ALA A 115 3.43 -7.54 7.66
N ILE A 116 2.89 -7.58 6.44
CA ILE A 116 2.32 -8.79 5.84
C ILE A 116 3.42 -9.79 5.46
N GLU A 117 4.51 -9.34 4.82
CA GLU A 117 5.67 -10.18 4.48
C GLU A 117 6.29 -10.87 5.71
N SER A 118 6.25 -10.20 6.86
CA SER A 118 6.79 -10.80 8.09
C SER A 118 6.05 -12.06 8.54
N LEU A 119 4.86 -12.34 8.02
CA LEU A 119 4.15 -13.60 8.25
C LEU A 119 4.84 -14.80 7.60
N HIS A 120 5.74 -14.58 6.64
CA HIS A 120 6.40 -15.63 5.85
C HIS A 120 5.40 -16.59 5.19
N ASP A 121 4.22 -16.07 4.80
CA ASP A 121 3.15 -16.82 4.14
C ASP A 121 3.02 -16.37 2.68
N GLY A 122 3.39 -17.25 1.75
CA GLY A 122 3.32 -16.96 0.31
C GLY A 122 1.90 -16.73 -0.24
N HIS A 123 0.85 -17.01 0.55
CA HIS A 123 -0.54 -16.71 0.18
C HIS A 123 -0.99 -15.34 0.72
N ALA A 124 -0.28 -14.77 1.69
CA ALA A 124 -0.56 -13.45 2.25
C ALA A 124 0.31 -12.41 1.56
N MET A 125 -0.26 -11.68 0.60
CA MET A 125 0.48 -10.68 -0.18
C MET A 125 -0.25 -9.33 -0.20
N TYR A 126 0.53 -8.26 -0.29
CA TYR A 126 0.01 -6.90 -0.42
C TYR A 126 0.57 -6.21 -1.66
N PHE A 127 -0.28 -6.03 -2.68
CA PHE A 127 0.10 -5.37 -3.92
C PHE A 127 -0.20 -3.88 -3.87
N ARG A 128 0.81 -3.06 -4.20
CA ARG A 128 0.67 -1.61 -4.34
C ARG A 128 0.33 -1.30 -5.81
N THR A 129 -0.94 -1.04 -6.11
CA THR A 129 -1.38 -0.74 -7.49
C THR A 129 -0.70 0.49 -8.09
N SER A 130 -0.27 1.46 -7.27
CA SER A 130 0.51 2.62 -7.74
C SER A 130 1.94 2.27 -8.18
N GLN A 131 2.54 1.17 -7.69
CA GLN A 131 3.91 0.78 -8.05
C GLN A 131 3.99 -0.14 -9.28
N ASN A 132 2.94 -0.91 -9.56
CA ASN A 132 2.94 -1.79 -10.75
C ASN A 132 2.77 -1.02 -12.07
N ALA A 133 2.13 0.16 -12.06
CA ALA A 133 1.97 0.96 -13.28
C ALA A 133 3.30 1.52 -13.82
N ALA A 134 4.27 1.79 -12.94
CA ALA A 134 5.59 2.32 -13.32
C ALA A 134 6.53 1.26 -13.92
N VAL A 135 6.17 -0.03 -13.84
CA VAL A 135 6.98 -1.15 -14.38
C VAL A 135 6.37 -1.68 -15.70
N MET A 136 5.15 -1.25 -16.06
CA MET A 136 4.44 -1.71 -17.26
C MET A 136 4.19 -0.59 -18.29
N SER A 137 4.84 0.57 -18.14
CA SER A 137 4.86 1.67 -19.12
C SER A 137 6.28 1.90 -19.60
#